data_AF-A0A7W7T4C5-F1
#
_entry.id   AF-A0A7W7T4C5-F1
#
_cell.length_a   1.000
_cell.length_b   1.000
_cell.length_c   1.000
_cell.angle_alpha   90.00
_cell.angle_beta   90.00
_cell.angle_gamma   90.00
#
_symmetry.space_group_name_H-M   'P 1'
#
loop_
_entity.id
_entity.type
_entity.pdbx_description
1 polymer ?
#
loop_
_entity_poly.entity_id
_entity_poly.type
_entity_poly.pdbx_seq_one_letter_code
_entity_poly.pdbx_strand_id
1 'polypeptide(L)'
;MIKVVLLHADHAVLTPVRGTIPVDLNGEIDVDSVLELEDSVTMLSAPDGVPDEVVEFLGTAPVPPAFARSPWLRRHRPLVFVDGRCTVAGHTLRYERDYGVYVEDDE
;
A
#
# COMPACT_ATOMS: atom_id res chain seq x y z
N MET A 1 -1.55 13.57 -5.33
CA MET A 1 -2.37 12.48 -4.75
C MET A 1 -2.10 11.19 -5.52
N ILE A 2 -2.10 10.05 -4.83
CA ILE A 2 -1.87 8.73 -5.43
C ILE A 2 -2.71 7.67 -4.71
N LYS A 3 -3.22 6.68 -5.45
CA LYS A 3 -3.89 5.53 -4.86
C LYS A 3 -2.89 4.43 -4.57
N VAL A 4 -2.90 3.93 -3.34
CA VAL A 4 -2.04 2.84 -2.88
C VAL A 4 -2.88 1.70 -2.33
N VAL A 5 -2.37 0.49 -2.45
CA VAL A 5 -2.93 -0.70 -1.79
C VAL A 5 -2.15 -0.93 -0.52
N LEU A 6 -2.83 -1.00 0.62
CA LEU A 6 -2.21 -1.21 1.92
C LEU A 6 -2.10 -2.70 2.21
N LEU A 7 -0.87 -3.16 2.49
CA LEU A 7 -0.56 -4.54 2.83
C LEU A 7 0.16 -4.58 4.19
N HIS A 8 -0.08 -5.61 4.99
CA HIS A 8 0.81 -5.96 6.08
C HIS A 8 1.69 -7.14 5.67
N ALA A 9 2.93 -7.14 6.17
CA ALA A 9 3.85 -8.25 6.01
C ALA A 9 4.06 -8.93 7.36
N ASP A 10 3.79 -10.24 7.41
CA ASP A 10 4.08 -11.11 8.55
C ASP A 10 4.88 -12.31 8.05
N HIS A 11 6.08 -12.53 8.59
CA HIS A 11 6.96 -13.64 8.16
C HIS A 11 7.12 -13.78 6.62
N ALA A 12 7.22 -12.66 5.90
CA ALA A 12 7.28 -12.55 4.43
C ALA A 12 5.98 -12.88 3.67
N VAL A 13 4.88 -13.09 4.37
CA VAL A 13 3.53 -13.22 3.81
C VAL A 13 2.90 -11.83 3.73
N LEU A 14 2.47 -11.43 2.53
CA LEU A 14 1.76 -10.17 2.32
C LEU A 14 0.26 -10.42 2.35
N THR A 15 -0.46 -9.66 3.16
CA THR A 15 -1.92 -9.74 3.26
C THR A 15 -2.53 -8.34 3.22
N PRO A 16 -3.64 -8.11 2.51
CA PRO A 16 -4.31 -6.81 2.50
C PRO A 16 -4.75 -6.40 3.91
N VAL A 17 -4.59 -5.12 4.30
CA VAL A 17 -4.92 -4.67 5.67
C VAL A 17 -6.41 -4.78 6.03
N ARG A 18 -7.28 -4.90 5.03
CA ARG A 18 -8.71 -5.19 5.21
C ARG A 18 -9.10 -6.60 4.76
N GLY A 19 -8.12 -7.42 4.37
CA GLY A 19 -8.31 -8.77 3.86
C GLY A 19 -7.75 -9.84 4.78
N THR A 20 -7.82 -11.07 4.29
CA THR A 20 -7.33 -12.27 4.96
C THR A 20 -6.55 -13.19 4.03
N ILE A 21 -6.64 -12.98 2.72
CA ILE A 21 -6.03 -13.83 1.70
C ILE A 21 -4.59 -13.36 1.44
N PRO A 22 -3.59 -14.23 1.63
CA PRO A 22 -2.22 -13.93 1.25
C PRO A 22 -2.06 -13.66 -0.25
N VAL A 23 -1.21 -12.71 -0.61
CA VAL A 23 -0.96 -12.31 -2.00
C VAL A 23 0.51 -12.37 -2.37
N ASP A 24 0.80 -12.78 -3.61
CA ASP A 24 2.12 -12.61 -4.23
C ASP A 24 2.06 -11.50 -5.29
N LEU A 25 2.80 -10.42 -5.07
CA LEU A 25 2.84 -9.26 -5.96
C LEU A 25 3.57 -9.51 -7.29
N ASN A 26 4.28 -10.62 -7.40
CA ASN A 26 4.95 -11.06 -8.64
C ASN A 26 4.17 -12.16 -9.38
N GLY A 27 3.16 -12.74 -8.72
CA GLY A 27 2.42 -13.89 -9.19
C GLY A 27 1.08 -13.56 -9.87
N GLU A 28 0.22 -14.55 -9.88
CA GLU A 28 -1.20 -14.40 -10.26
C GLU A 28 -2.03 -14.10 -9.01
N ILE A 29 -3.02 -13.23 -9.16
CA ILE A 29 -3.98 -12.86 -8.11
C ILE A 29 -5.34 -13.31 -8.62
N ASP A 30 -6.01 -14.15 -7.85
CA ASP A 30 -7.37 -14.59 -8.12
C ASP A 30 -8.40 -13.49 -7.83
N VAL A 31 -9.65 -13.71 -8.21
CA VAL A 31 -10.72 -12.71 -8.10
C VAL A 31 -10.99 -12.29 -6.65
N ASP A 32 -10.98 -13.24 -5.71
CA ASP A 32 -11.28 -12.94 -4.30
C ASP A 32 -10.16 -12.10 -3.68
N SER A 33 -8.91 -12.44 -4.00
CA SER A 33 -7.75 -11.62 -3.63
C SER A 33 -7.79 -10.21 -4.23
N VAL A 34 -8.25 -10.04 -5.48
CA VAL A 34 -8.41 -8.70 -6.08
C VAL A 34 -9.42 -7.86 -5.28
N LEU A 35 -10.54 -8.45 -4.87
CA LEU A 35 -11.56 -7.73 -4.09
C LEU A 35 -11.00 -7.24 -2.74
N GLU A 36 -10.27 -8.09 -2.02
CA GLU A 36 -9.65 -7.68 -0.74
C GLU A 36 -8.57 -6.61 -0.93
N LEU A 37 -7.82 -6.67 -2.03
CA LEU A 37 -6.83 -5.64 -2.40
C LEU A 37 -7.50 -4.31 -2.74
N GLU A 38 -8.62 -4.33 -3.46
CA GLU A 38 -9.41 -3.14 -3.77
C GLU A 38 -9.98 -2.49 -2.51
N ASP A 39 -10.53 -3.28 -1.58
CA ASP A 39 -11.02 -2.80 -0.29
C ASP A 39 -9.90 -2.20 0.58
N SER A 40 -8.67 -2.64 0.35
CA SER A 40 -7.46 -2.12 1.01
C SER A 40 -6.82 -0.93 0.29
N VAL A 41 -7.48 -0.35 -0.72
CA VAL A 41 -7.00 0.87 -1.39
C VAL A 41 -7.30 2.10 -0.55
N THR A 42 -6.29 2.97 -0.42
CA THR A 42 -6.47 4.33 0.09
C THR A 42 -5.88 5.37 -0.85
N MET A 43 -6.32 6.62 -0.69
CA MET A 43 -5.72 7.77 -1.34
C MET A 43 -4.70 8.42 -0.41
N LEU A 44 -3.47 8.59 -0.88
CA LEU A 44 -2.49 9.44 -0.21
C LEU A 44 -2.46 10.79 -0.90
N SER A 45 -2.48 11.84 -0.10
CA SER A 45 -2.42 13.21 -0.60
C SER A 45 -1.56 14.05 0.35
N ALA A 46 -0.73 14.92 -0.24
CA ALA A 46 0.16 15.79 0.52
C ALA A 46 -0.55 16.68 1.56
N PRO A 47 -1.72 17.29 1.26
CA PRO A 47 -2.44 18.07 2.25
C PRO A 47 -3.02 17.25 3.42
N ASP A 48 -3.03 15.91 3.33
CA ASP A 48 -3.57 15.02 4.38
C ASP A 48 -2.49 14.46 5.32
N GLY A 49 -1.36 15.18 5.48
CA GLY A 49 -0.31 14.80 6.44
C GLY A 49 0.70 13.78 5.93
N VAL A 50 0.74 13.54 4.61
CA VAL A 50 1.79 12.77 3.94
C VAL A 50 2.74 13.75 3.24
N PRO A 51 4.08 13.62 3.30
CA PRO A 51 4.98 14.55 2.64
C PRO A 51 4.87 14.43 1.11
N ASP A 52 5.03 15.54 0.39
CA ASP A 52 5.03 15.54 -1.09
C ASP A 52 6.04 14.54 -1.66
N GLU A 53 7.21 14.42 -1.03
CA GLU A 53 8.28 13.49 -1.43
C GLU A 53 7.81 12.03 -1.47
N VAL A 54 6.94 11.63 -0.53
CA VAL A 54 6.35 10.28 -0.50
C VAL A 54 5.41 10.09 -1.68
N VAL A 55 4.57 11.09 -1.98
CA VAL A 55 3.63 11.03 -3.10
C VAL A 55 4.37 10.97 -4.44
N GLU A 56 5.41 11.78 -4.61
CA GLU A 56 6.26 11.80 -5.81
C GLU A 56 7.04 10.50 -5.98
N PHE A 57 7.62 9.99 -4.90
CA PHE A 57 8.33 8.70 -4.91
C PHE A 57 7.41 7.56 -5.35
N LEU A 58 6.21 7.46 -4.75
CA LEU A 58 5.25 6.42 -5.12
C LEU A 58 4.71 6.62 -6.55
N GLY A 59 4.60 7.87 -7.02
CA GLY A 59 4.21 8.19 -8.39
C GLY A 59 5.19 7.66 -9.44
N THR A 60 6.47 7.56 -9.10
CA THR A 60 7.53 7.09 -10.00
C THR A 60 7.91 5.62 -9.79
N ALA A 61 7.50 5.01 -8.68
CA ALA A 61 7.72 3.60 -8.40
C ALA A 61 7.12 2.69 -9.49
N PRO A 62 7.66 1.48 -9.71
CA PRO A 62 7.06 0.51 -10.64
C PRO A 62 5.77 -0.11 -10.09
N VAL A 63 4.80 -0.39 -10.98
CA VAL A 63 3.62 -1.21 -10.63
C VAL A 63 4.07 -2.67 -10.51
N PRO A 64 3.72 -3.41 -9.44
CA PRO A 64 4.02 -4.83 -9.37
C PRO A 64 3.35 -5.63 -10.51
N PRO A 65 3.99 -6.72 -11.01
CA PRO A 65 3.44 -7.52 -12.11
C PRO A 65 2.00 -7.97 -11.89
N ALA A 66 1.68 -8.38 -10.68
CA ALA A 66 0.36 -8.87 -10.33
C ALA A 66 -0.71 -7.77 -10.42
N PHE A 67 -0.37 -6.53 -10.03
CA PHE A 67 -1.25 -5.38 -10.16
C PHE A 67 -1.40 -4.94 -11.62
N ALA A 68 -0.30 -4.93 -12.39
CA ALA A 68 -0.31 -4.52 -13.79
C ALA A 68 -1.25 -5.35 -14.67
N ARG A 69 -1.45 -6.63 -14.31
CA ARG A 69 -2.35 -7.57 -14.96
C ARG A 69 -3.83 -7.37 -14.61
N SER A 70 -4.13 -6.73 -13.48
CA SER A 70 -5.50 -6.47 -13.02
C SER A 70 -6.01 -5.11 -13.52
N PRO A 71 -7.15 -5.04 -14.25
CA PRO A 71 -7.74 -3.78 -14.69
C PRO A 71 -8.01 -2.79 -13.55
N TRP A 72 -8.31 -3.33 -12.37
CA TRP A 72 -8.59 -2.59 -11.14
C TRP A 72 -7.33 -2.06 -10.46
N LEU A 73 -6.24 -2.85 -10.46
CA LEU A 73 -5.03 -2.53 -9.70
C LEU A 73 -3.88 -1.93 -10.53
N ARG A 74 -3.95 -1.94 -11.88
CA ARG A 74 -2.86 -1.54 -12.80
C ARG A 74 -2.25 -0.14 -12.64
N ARG A 75 -2.84 0.73 -11.84
CA ARG A 75 -2.32 2.08 -11.54
C ARG A 75 -1.91 2.26 -10.08
N HIS A 76 -2.09 1.25 -9.24
CA HIS A 76 -1.86 1.31 -7.81
C HIS A 76 -0.41 0.90 -7.47
N ARG A 77 0.06 1.33 -6.30
CA ARG A 77 1.32 0.86 -5.71
C ARG A 77 1.05 0.24 -4.34
N PRO A 78 1.76 -0.83 -3.98
CA PRO A 78 1.65 -1.38 -2.65
C PRO A 78 2.39 -0.46 -1.66
N LEU A 79 1.81 -0.24 -0.49
CA LEU A 79 2.53 0.11 0.72
C LEU A 79 2.53 -1.10 1.64
N VAL A 80 3.72 -1.58 1.99
CA VAL A 80 3.91 -2.77 2.80
C VAL A 80 4.34 -2.35 4.20
N PHE A 81 3.48 -2.60 5.17
CA PHE A 81 3.74 -2.33 6.59
C PHE A 81 4.31 -3.59 7.24
N VAL A 82 5.53 -3.47 7.78
CA VAL A 82 6.19 -4.48 8.61
C VAL A 82 6.11 -3.97 10.04
N ASP A 83 5.55 -4.77 10.96
CA ASP A 83 5.31 -4.36 12.35
C ASP A 83 4.57 -3.00 12.47
N GLY A 84 3.63 -2.75 11.55
CA GLY A 84 2.84 -1.52 11.49
C GLY A 84 3.56 -0.30 10.91
N ARG A 85 4.79 -0.45 10.40
CA ARG A 85 5.61 0.63 9.84
C ARG A 85 5.99 0.38 8.39
N CYS A 86 6.04 1.44 7.59
CA CYS A 86 6.49 1.40 6.20
C CYS A 86 7.39 2.60 5.92
N THR A 87 8.62 2.37 5.44
CA THR A 87 9.55 3.46 5.13
C THR A 87 9.49 3.81 3.64
N VAL A 88 9.20 5.07 3.33
CA VAL A 88 9.08 5.58 1.96
C VAL A 88 9.74 6.95 1.87
N ALA A 89 10.63 7.14 0.89
CA ALA A 89 11.35 8.41 0.70
C ALA A 89 12.02 8.96 1.98
N GLY A 90 12.49 8.09 2.88
CA GLY A 90 13.09 8.50 4.16
C GLY A 90 12.10 8.83 5.28
N HIS A 91 10.80 8.78 5.03
CA HIS A 91 9.75 8.96 6.03
C HIS A 91 9.19 7.62 6.52
N THR A 92 8.93 7.52 7.82
CA THR A 92 8.24 6.37 8.41
C THR A 92 6.74 6.63 8.40
N LEU A 93 6.01 5.82 7.63
CA LEU A 93 4.56 5.82 7.58
C LEU A 93 4.00 4.76 8.52
N ARG A 94 2.86 5.05 9.12
CA ARG A 94 2.03 4.11 9.88
C ARG A 94 0.65 4.04 9.30
N TYR A 95 0.00 2.90 9.56
CA TYR A 95 -1.39 2.69 9.22
C TYR A 95 -2.17 2.36 10.49
N GLU A 96 -3.27 3.07 10.69
CA GLU A 96 -4.27 2.76 11.69
C GLU A 96 -5.65 2.74 11.03
N ARG A 97 -6.50 1.79 11.44
CA ARG A 97 -7.79 1.56 10.77
C ARG A 97 -8.70 2.80 10.77
N ASP A 98 -8.66 3.56 11.86
CA ASP A 98 -9.54 4.71 12.09
C ASP A 98 -8.99 6.02 11.49
N TYR A 99 -7.66 6.16 11.40
CA TYR A 99 -6.99 7.38 10.94
C TYR A 99 -6.42 7.28 9.52
N GLY A 100 -6.31 6.07 8.97
CA GLY A 100 -5.66 5.85 7.68
C GLY A 100 -4.14 5.85 7.79
N VAL A 101 -3.46 6.36 6.77
CA VAL A 101 -2.00 6.41 6.70
C VAL A 101 -1.52 7.78 7.14
N TYR A 102 -0.52 7.81 8.03
CA TYR A 102 0.08 9.03 8.57
C TYR A 102 1.59 8.85 8.74
N VAL A 103 2.32 9.96 8.87
CA VAL A 103 3.76 9.95 9.18
C VAL A 103 3.96 9.80 10.69
N GLU A 104 4.86 8.92 11.11
CA GLU A 104 5.37 8.90 12.49
C GLU A 104 6.35 10.07 12.63
N ASP A 105 6.03 11.05 13.48
CA ASP A 105 6.96 12.12 13.83
C ASP A 105 8.16 11.51 14.59
N ASP A 106 9.38 11.84 14.17
CA ASP A 106 10.59 11.59 14.97
C ASP A 106 10.54 12.57 16.17
N GLU A 107 10.32 12.05 17.37
CA GLU A 107 10.49 12.81 18.64
C GLU A 107 11.93 13.24 18.89
#